data_AF-A0A377J412-F1
#
_entry.id   AF-A0A377J412-F1
#
_cell.length_a   1.000
_cell.length_b   1.000
_cell.length_c   1.000
_cell.angle_alpha   90.00
_cell.angle_beta   90.00
_cell.angle_gamma   90.00
#
_symmetry.space_group_name_H-M   'P 1'
#
loop_
_entity.id
_entity.type
_entity.pdbx_description
1 polymer ?
#
loop_
_entity_poly.entity_id
_entity_poly.type
_entity_poly.pdbx_seq_one_letter_code
_entity_poly.pdbx_strand_id
1 'polypeptide(L)'
;MLLPWALVNESGVTDLFGGFDNWIAHENDRVASMMESLRSFDFAPFVKIDNTSSTDAKETRIYLQTYLLSFIKDHPDTHFSLIIPPYSLLHWRIHGGDKLAKWQESITYLVQATEHLPNVSIYGFDDLPYSAQIANYMDPEHYNIDMNRIFIQALRNSTHIINQANLSTYLQTMESKIAHYDVTPFVTMLKQ
;
A
#
# COMPACT_ATOMS: atom_id res chain seq x y z
N MET A 1 -5.79 -21.95 10.89
CA MET A 1 -4.35 -22.25 10.68
C MET A 1 -3.68 -20.94 10.34
N LEU A 2 -3.06 -20.27 11.32
CA LEU A 2 -2.28 -19.06 11.06
C LEU A 2 -1.02 -19.50 10.31
N LEU A 3 -0.70 -18.81 9.21
CA LEU A 3 0.47 -19.14 8.40
C LEU A 3 1.75 -18.96 9.23
N PRO A 4 2.77 -19.82 9.07
CA PRO A 4 3.98 -19.82 9.90
C PRO A 4 4.72 -18.47 9.95
N TRP A 5 4.60 -17.63 8.91
CA TRP A 5 5.24 -16.31 8.85
C TRP A 5 4.71 -15.32 9.90
N ALA A 6 3.48 -15.49 10.41
CA ALA A 6 2.92 -14.64 11.46
C ALA A 6 3.51 -14.92 12.86
N LEU A 7 4.34 -15.97 12.98
CA LEU A 7 5.00 -16.39 14.23
C LEU A 7 6.52 -16.52 14.09
N VAL A 8 7.11 -16.15 12.94
CA VAL A 8 8.57 -16.15 12.86
C VAL A 8 9.04 -14.92 13.61
N ASN A 9 9.41 -15.17 14.86
CA ASN A 9 10.37 -14.35 15.57
C ASN A 9 11.72 -14.54 14.84
N GLU A 10 11.84 -14.02 13.61
CA GLU A 10 13.15 -13.74 13.02
C GLU A 10 13.72 -12.67 13.94
N SER A 11 14.57 -13.08 14.88
CA SER A 11 15.22 -12.18 15.83
C SER A 11 15.82 -11.00 15.05
N GLY A 12 15.19 -9.83 15.14
CA GLY A 12 15.54 -8.62 14.37
C GLY A 12 14.37 -7.96 13.61
N VAL A 13 13.32 -8.71 13.22
CA VAL A 13 12.16 -8.14 12.48
C VAL A 13 11.27 -7.30 13.38
N THR A 14 11.10 -7.69 14.64
CA THR A 14 10.35 -6.90 15.64
C THR A 14 11.03 -5.59 15.99
N ASP A 15 12.36 -5.55 15.90
CA ASP A 15 13.18 -4.44 16.36
C ASP A 15 13.08 -3.23 15.42
N LEU A 16 12.57 -3.43 14.21
CA LEU A 16 12.31 -2.36 13.24
C LEU A 16 10.98 -1.62 13.47
N PHE A 17 10.00 -2.21 14.17
CA PHE A 17 8.77 -1.47 14.49
C PHE A 17 9.03 -0.37 15.50
N GLY A 18 8.17 0.66 15.53
CA GLY A 18 8.25 1.71 16.55
C GLY A 18 8.86 3.03 16.08
N GLY A 19 9.35 3.09 14.83
CA GLY A 19 9.71 4.35 14.19
C GLY A 19 11.02 4.30 13.42
N PHE A 20 11.35 5.43 12.82
CA PHE A 20 12.53 5.54 11.96
C PHE A 20 13.85 5.43 12.72
N ASP A 21 13.89 5.83 14.01
CA ASP A 21 15.06 5.61 14.89
C ASP A 21 15.46 4.14 14.94
N ASN A 22 14.47 3.25 15.03
CA ASN A 22 14.70 1.82 15.08
C ASN A 22 15.22 1.29 13.73
N TRP A 23 14.76 1.86 12.62
CA TRP A 23 15.29 1.50 11.30
C TRP A 23 16.76 1.90 11.15
N ILE A 24 17.18 3.03 11.74
CA ILE A 24 18.58 3.46 11.77
C ILE A 24 19.40 2.53 12.67
N ALA A 25 18.92 2.25 13.90
CA ALA A 25 19.63 1.44 14.89
C ALA A 25 19.81 -0.02 14.44
N HIS A 26 18.88 -0.52 13.62
CA HIS A 26 18.82 -1.91 13.18
C HIS A 26 18.83 -2.02 11.63
N GLU A 27 19.51 -1.09 10.96
CA GLU A 27 19.58 -1.02 9.50
C GLU A 27 19.98 -2.38 8.89
N ASN A 28 19.18 -2.84 7.93
CA ASN A 28 19.37 -4.08 7.20
C ASN A 28 18.76 -3.97 5.80
N ASP A 29 18.83 -5.04 5.01
CA ASP A 29 18.40 -5.08 3.61
C ASP A 29 16.93 -4.62 3.39
N ARG A 30 16.05 -4.71 4.40
CA ARG A 30 14.66 -4.26 4.29
C ARG A 30 14.52 -2.75 4.20
N VAL A 31 15.41 -2.01 4.87
CA VAL A 31 15.34 -0.55 5.00
C VAL A 31 16.49 0.15 4.28
N ALA A 32 17.58 -0.54 3.95
CA ALA A 32 18.78 0.04 3.36
C ALA A 32 18.50 0.86 2.08
N SER A 33 17.70 0.33 1.15
CA SER A 33 17.35 1.05 -0.09
C SER A 33 16.56 2.34 0.17
N MET A 34 15.66 2.31 1.17
CA MET A 34 14.93 3.48 1.61
C MET A 34 15.87 4.50 2.27
N MET A 35 16.78 4.05 3.14
CA MET A 35 17.78 4.90 3.78
C MET A 35 18.66 5.60 2.75
N GLU A 36 19.17 4.87 1.75
CA GLU A 36 19.96 5.45 0.67
C GLU A 36 19.17 6.53 -0.09
N SER A 37 17.92 6.23 -0.45
CA SER A 37 17.06 7.19 -1.15
C SER A 37 16.77 8.44 -0.31
N LEU A 38 16.66 8.29 1.01
CA LEU A 38 16.51 9.41 1.94
C LEU A 38 17.78 10.26 2.07
N ARG A 39 18.97 9.65 2.05
CA ARG A 39 20.25 10.39 2.11
C ARG A 39 20.43 11.31 0.91
N SER A 40 19.94 10.90 -0.25
CA SER A 40 19.96 11.68 -1.50
C SER A 40 18.60 12.28 -1.88
N PHE A 41 17.68 12.43 -0.93
CA PHE A 41 16.31 12.82 -1.25
C PHE A 41 16.23 14.23 -1.85
N ASP A 42 15.54 14.34 -3.00
CA ASP A 42 15.22 15.61 -3.64
C ASP A 42 13.87 16.13 -3.13
N PHE A 43 13.88 17.35 -2.59
CA PHE A 43 12.69 18.04 -2.09
C PHE A 43 11.82 18.62 -3.21
N ALA A 44 12.09 18.29 -4.47
CA ALA A 44 11.18 18.57 -5.57
C ALA A 44 9.74 18.14 -5.23
N PRO A 45 8.74 18.91 -5.72
CA PRO A 45 7.33 18.54 -5.56
C PRO A 45 7.08 17.11 -6.05
N PHE A 46 6.22 16.37 -5.35
CA PHE A 46 5.81 15.06 -5.82
C PHE A 46 5.05 15.21 -7.15
N VAL A 47 5.50 14.50 -8.18
CA VAL A 47 4.84 14.45 -9.48
C VAL A 47 4.46 13.01 -9.76
N LYS A 48 3.14 12.76 -9.87
CA LYS A 48 2.65 11.50 -10.39
C LYS A 48 2.93 11.42 -11.89
N ILE A 49 3.42 10.28 -12.35
CA ILE A 49 3.59 10.01 -13.78
C ILE A 49 2.29 9.43 -14.32
N ASP A 50 1.71 10.03 -15.36
CA ASP A 50 0.59 9.39 -16.07
C ASP A 50 1.14 8.26 -16.95
N ASN A 51 0.87 7.02 -16.57
CA ASN A 51 1.27 5.82 -17.31
C ASN A 51 0.08 4.98 -17.78
N THR A 52 -1.13 5.53 -17.77
CA THR A 52 -2.38 4.78 -18.06
C THR A 52 -2.40 4.13 -19.44
N SER A 53 -1.60 4.63 -20.38
CA SER A 53 -1.45 4.10 -21.75
C SER A 53 -0.22 3.20 -21.97
N SER A 54 0.56 2.95 -20.92
CA SER A 54 1.81 2.18 -21.00
C SER A 54 1.59 0.69 -21.26
N THR A 55 2.63 0.00 -21.75
CA THR A 55 2.68 -1.48 -21.84
C THR A 55 2.44 -2.13 -20.49
N ASP A 56 2.96 -1.53 -19.43
CA ASP A 56 2.89 -2.04 -18.05
C ASP A 56 1.45 -2.07 -17.53
N ALA A 57 0.63 -1.08 -17.91
CA ALA A 57 -0.81 -1.08 -17.60
C ALA A 57 -1.52 -2.28 -18.26
N LYS A 58 -1.18 -2.61 -19.52
CA LYS A 58 -1.76 -3.78 -20.20
C LYS A 58 -1.35 -5.09 -19.56
N GLU A 59 -0.07 -5.23 -19.22
CA GLU A 59 0.45 -6.43 -18.54
C GLU A 59 -0.21 -6.64 -17.18
N THR A 60 -0.36 -5.56 -16.41
CA THR A 60 -1.07 -5.56 -15.12
C THR A 60 -2.51 -6.04 -15.27
N ARG A 61 -3.24 -5.54 -16.27
CA ARG A 61 -4.61 -5.99 -16.56
C ARG A 61 -4.65 -7.47 -16.93
N ILE A 62 -3.75 -7.95 -17.78
CA ILE A 62 -3.66 -9.36 -18.17
C ILE A 62 -3.40 -10.25 -16.95
N TYR A 63 -2.50 -9.82 -16.06
CA TYR A 63 -2.19 -10.56 -14.83
C TYR A 63 -3.43 -10.67 -13.92
N LEU A 64 -4.11 -9.55 -13.64
CA LEU A 64 -5.33 -9.53 -12.83
C LEU A 64 -6.45 -10.36 -13.46
N GLN A 65 -6.61 -10.29 -14.78
CA GLN A 65 -7.57 -11.12 -15.53
C GLN A 65 -7.28 -12.61 -15.36
N THR A 66 -6.02 -13.00 -15.56
CA THR A 66 -5.60 -14.40 -15.64
C THR A 66 -5.66 -15.10 -14.29
N TYR A 67 -5.26 -14.42 -13.21
CA TYR A 67 -5.03 -15.08 -11.92
C TYR A 67 -6.06 -14.74 -10.83
N LEU A 68 -6.75 -13.60 -10.94
CA LEU A 68 -7.71 -13.17 -9.92
C LEU A 68 -9.15 -13.17 -10.45
N LEU A 69 -9.40 -12.44 -11.53
CA LEU A 69 -10.75 -12.23 -12.04
C LEU A 69 -11.35 -13.51 -12.66
N SER A 70 -10.54 -14.33 -13.32
CA SER A 70 -10.95 -15.66 -13.80
C SER A 70 -11.45 -16.52 -12.64
N PHE A 71 -10.65 -16.64 -11.58
CA PHE A 71 -10.97 -17.42 -10.40
C PHE A 71 -12.26 -16.95 -9.73
N ILE A 72 -12.44 -15.63 -9.57
CA ILE A 72 -13.67 -15.06 -8.99
C ILE A 72 -14.90 -15.40 -9.85
N LYS A 73 -14.79 -15.30 -11.18
CA LYS A 73 -15.91 -15.57 -12.11
C LYS A 73 -16.30 -17.05 -12.13
N ASP A 74 -15.34 -17.94 -11.94
CA ASP A 74 -15.57 -19.38 -11.89
C ASP A 74 -16.25 -19.83 -10.58
N HIS A 75 -16.33 -18.95 -9.57
CA HIS A 75 -16.89 -19.25 -8.24
C HIS A 75 -17.97 -18.23 -7.82
N PRO A 76 -19.10 -18.12 -8.56
CA PRO A 76 -20.12 -17.10 -8.30
C PRO A 76 -20.80 -17.24 -6.94
N ASP A 77 -20.84 -18.46 -6.38
CA ASP A 77 -21.44 -18.73 -5.06
C ASP A 77 -20.50 -18.42 -3.88
N THR A 78 -19.26 -17.99 -4.16
CA THR A 78 -18.28 -17.60 -3.13
C THR A 78 -18.22 -16.08 -3.03
N HIS A 79 -18.31 -15.56 -1.79
CA HIS A 79 -18.09 -14.14 -1.53
C HIS A 79 -16.59 -13.84 -1.36
N PHE A 80 -16.08 -12.92 -2.17
CA PHE A 80 -14.69 -12.48 -2.17
C PHE A 80 -14.55 -11.12 -1.51
N SER A 81 -13.70 -11.02 -0.49
CA SER A 81 -13.30 -9.75 0.12
C SER A 81 -11.84 -9.48 -0.21
N LEU A 82 -11.60 -8.52 -1.11
CA LEU A 82 -10.28 -8.15 -1.59
C LEU A 82 -9.75 -7.00 -0.72
N ILE A 83 -8.72 -7.25 0.07
CA ILE A 83 -8.08 -6.25 0.93
C ILE A 83 -6.88 -5.68 0.18
N ILE A 84 -6.87 -4.37 -0.02
CA ILE A 84 -5.72 -3.64 -0.54
C ILE A 84 -4.92 -3.10 0.66
N PRO A 85 -3.76 -3.70 1.00
CA PRO A 85 -2.99 -3.29 2.17
C PRO A 85 -2.41 -1.88 1.98
N PRO A 86 -2.39 -1.03 3.03
CA PRO A 86 -1.86 0.32 2.92
C PRO A 86 -0.34 0.33 3.04
N TYR A 87 0.36 0.83 2.02
CA TYR A 87 1.78 1.17 2.16
C TYR A 87 1.92 2.51 2.89
N SER A 88 3.10 2.75 3.48
CA SER A 88 3.36 4.03 4.14
C SER A 88 3.37 5.17 3.13
N LEU A 89 2.96 6.38 3.55
CA LEU A 89 3.11 7.57 2.71
C LEU A 89 4.58 7.86 2.36
N LEU A 90 5.50 7.46 3.25
CA LEU A 90 6.94 7.55 3.01
C LEU A 90 7.38 6.72 1.79
N HIS A 91 6.88 5.48 1.66
CA HIS A 91 7.14 4.63 0.48
C HIS A 91 6.78 5.35 -0.81
N TRP A 92 5.54 5.84 -0.89
CA TRP A 92 5.04 6.50 -2.09
C TRP A 92 5.76 7.82 -2.37
N ARG A 93 6.12 8.58 -1.34
CA ARG A 93 6.79 9.86 -1.49
C ARG A 93 8.20 9.72 -2.08
N ILE A 94 8.87 8.60 -1.82
CA ILE A 94 10.27 8.36 -2.19
C ILE A 94 10.41 7.51 -3.46
N HIS A 95 9.56 6.50 -3.63
CA HIS A 95 9.68 5.52 -4.71
C HIS A 95 8.51 5.54 -5.70
N GLY A 96 7.54 6.44 -5.53
CA GLY A 96 6.18 6.19 -5.98
C GLY A 96 5.75 6.80 -7.31
N GLY A 97 6.51 7.65 -8.00
CA GLY A 97 5.97 8.36 -9.18
C GLY A 97 5.35 7.43 -10.25
N ASP A 98 6.11 6.40 -10.66
CA ASP A 98 5.70 5.36 -11.61
C ASP A 98 4.97 4.19 -10.93
N LYS A 99 5.45 3.75 -9.75
CA LYS A 99 4.85 2.65 -8.99
C LYS A 99 3.43 2.98 -8.53
N LEU A 100 3.17 4.20 -8.08
CA LEU A 100 1.84 4.68 -7.70
C LEU A 100 0.92 4.62 -8.91
N ALA A 101 1.36 5.09 -10.07
CA ALA A 101 0.53 5.06 -11.26
C ALA A 101 0.13 3.63 -11.67
N LYS A 102 1.07 2.67 -11.60
CA LYS A 102 0.77 1.23 -11.80
C LYS A 102 -0.20 0.68 -10.76
N TRP A 103 -0.01 1.03 -9.50
CA TRP A 103 -0.89 0.62 -8.42
C TRP A 103 -2.30 1.20 -8.61
N GLN A 104 -2.43 2.49 -8.91
CA GLN A 104 -3.70 3.16 -9.16
C GLN A 104 -4.44 2.57 -10.36
N GLU A 105 -3.71 2.24 -11.43
CA GLU A 105 -4.25 1.54 -12.59
C GLU A 105 -4.76 0.14 -12.21
N SER A 106 -4.02 -0.60 -11.38
CA SER A 106 -4.44 -1.91 -10.87
C SER A 106 -5.75 -1.83 -10.10
N ILE A 107 -5.86 -0.87 -9.17
CA ILE A 107 -7.06 -0.69 -8.35
C ILE A 107 -8.24 -0.20 -9.21
N THR A 108 -7.98 0.73 -10.13
CA THR A 108 -9.00 1.24 -11.05
C THR A 108 -9.56 0.13 -11.92
N TYR A 109 -8.68 -0.68 -12.52
CA TYR A 109 -9.09 -1.81 -13.33
C TYR A 109 -9.84 -2.85 -12.52
N LEU A 110 -9.38 -3.17 -11.30
CA LEU A 110 -10.04 -4.13 -10.42
C LEU A 110 -11.47 -3.69 -10.10
N VAL A 111 -11.66 -2.44 -9.65
CA VAL A 111 -12.99 -1.86 -9.35
C VAL A 111 -13.91 -1.92 -10.57
N GLN A 112 -13.40 -1.56 -11.75
CA GLN A 112 -14.17 -1.62 -13.01
C GLN A 112 -14.56 -3.05 -13.38
N ALA A 113 -13.61 -3.98 -13.31
CA ALA A 113 -13.83 -5.36 -13.73
C ALA A 113 -14.75 -6.14 -12.79
N THR A 114 -14.89 -5.71 -11.53
CA THR A 114 -15.74 -6.36 -10.53
C THR A 114 -17.06 -5.63 -10.28
N GLU A 115 -17.34 -4.51 -10.96
CA GLU A 115 -18.54 -3.69 -10.73
C GLU A 115 -19.85 -4.48 -10.83
N HIS A 116 -19.91 -5.43 -11.77
CA HIS A 116 -21.09 -6.28 -11.99
C HIS A 116 -21.03 -7.63 -11.26
N LEU A 117 -20.03 -7.83 -10.40
CA LEU A 117 -19.86 -9.06 -9.63
C LEU A 117 -20.33 -8.81 -8.19
N PRO A 118 -21.61 -9.10 -7.87
CA PRO A 118 -22.18 -8.79 -6.56
C PRO A 118 -21.55 -9.60 -5.42
N ASN A 119 -20.80 -10.66 -5.75
CA ASN A 119 -20.06 -11.49 -4.81
C ASN A 119 -18.65 -10.95 -4.50
N VAL A 120 -18.29 -9.73 -4.94
CA VAL A 120 -16.99 -9.12 -4.68
C VAL A 120 -17.13 -7.82 -3.92
N SER A 121 -16.34 -7.67 -2.85
CA SER A 121 -16.14 -6.40 -2.15
C SER A 121 -14.65 -6.07 -2.09
N ILE A 122 -14.28 -4.82 -2.40
CA ILE A 122 -12.89 -4.35 -2.37
C ILE A 122 -12.75 -3.34 -1.23
N TYR A 123 -11.73 -3.52 -0.39
CA TYR A 123 -11.47 -2.71 0.80
C TYR A 123 -10.12 -1.99 0.64
N GLY A 124 -10.12 -0.66 0.73
CA GLY A 124 -8.92 0.18 0.62
C GLY A 124 -8.64 0.93 1.91
N PHE A 125 -7.35 1.12 2.25
CA PHE A 125 -6.95 1.68 3.55
C PHE A 125 -5.83 2.74 3.45
N ASP A 126 -5.35 3.06 2.24
CA ASP A 126 -4.25 3.99 2.01
C ASP A 126 -4.59 5.43 2.44
N ASP A 127 -5.89 5.76 2.46
CA ASP A 127 -6.44 7.04 2.88
C ASP A 127 -6.59 7.18 4.40
N LEU A 128 -6.22 6.18 5.20
CA LEU A 128 -6.27 6.27 6.66
C LEU A 128 -5.10 7.08 7.24
N PRO A 129 -5.21 7.61 8.48
CA PRO A 129 -4.07 8.17 9.20
C PRO A 129 -2.95 7.14 9.47
N TYR A 130 -3.29 5.84 9.48
CA TYR A 130 -2.36 4.75 9.72
C TYR A 130 -1.16 4.80 8.75
N SER A 131 -1.40 5.08 7.46
CA SER A 131 -0.36 5.14 6.43
C SER A 131 0.64 6.28 6.62
N ALA A 132 0.28 7.32 7.38
CA ALA A 132 1.16 8.45 7.68
C ALA A 132 2.08 8.19 8.88
N GLN A 133 1.79 7.19 9.71
CA GLN A 133 2.54 6.93 10.94
C GLN A 133 3.60 5.88 10.69
N ILE A 134 4.84 6.31 10.41
CA ILE A 134 5.93 5.38 10.07
C ILE A 134 6.22 4.36 11.18
N ALA A 135 5.95 4.70 12.44
CA ALA A 135 6.12 3.79 13.57
C ALA A 135 5.22 2.54 13.51
N ASN A 136 4.14 2.60 12.71
CA ASN A 136 3.28 1.46 12.46
C ASN A 136 3.89 0.44 11.49
N TYR A 137 5.07 0.74 10.93
CA TYR A 137 5.70 -0.07 9.91
C TYR A 137 7.10 -0.52 10.33
N MET A 138 7.48 -1.73 9.91
CA MET A 138 8.84 -2.25 10.11
C MET A 138 9.77 -1.92 8.93
N ASP A 139 9.18 -1.62 7.78
CA ASP A 139 9.87 -1.10 6.60
C ASP A 139 8.84 -0.26 5.82
N PRO A 140 9.15 0.36 4.69
CA PRO A 140 8.19 1.25 4.02
C PRO A 140 6.85 0.62 3.60
N GLU A 141 6.78 -0.71 3.52
CA GLU A 141 5.67 -1.46 2.92
C GLU A 141 4.90 -2.32 3.94
N HIS A 142 5.58 -2.83 4.97
CA HIS A 142 5.02 -3.82 5.88
C HIS A 142 4.57 -3.20 7.21
N TYR A 143 3.24 -3.17 7.39
CA TYR A 143 2.55 -2.68 8.59
C TYR A 143 2.63 -3.67 9.77
N ASN A 144 2.29 -3.18 10.97
CA ASN A 144 2.23 -3.98 12.18
C ASN A 144 0.92 -4.81 12.25
N ILE A 145 0.94 -5.92 12.99
CA ILE A 145 -0.17 -6.87 13.11
C ILE A 145 -1.49 -6.22 13.59
N ASP A 146 -1.43 -5.04 14.21
CA ASP A 146 -2.61 -4.28 14.60
C ASP A 146 -3.48 -3.83 13.42
N MET A 147 -2.90 -3.60 12.23
CA MET A 147 -3.66 -3.30 11.02
C MET A 147 -4.63 -4.42 10.65
N ASN A 148 -4.30 -5.68 10.96
CA ASN A 148 -5.21 -6.81 10.73
C ASN A 148 -6.49 -6.68 11.54
N ARG A 149 -6.46 -6.02 12.71
CA ARG A 149 -7.67 -5.74 13.49
C ARG A 149 -8.56 -4.72 12.76
N ILE A 150 -7.96 -3.71 12.13
CA ILE A 150 -8.68 -2.73 11.30
C ILE A 150 -9.34 -3.44 10.12
N PHE A 151 -8.63 -4.36 9.45
CA PHE A 151 -9.21 -5.16 8.36
C PHE A 151 -10.41 -5.99 8.83
N ILE A 152 -10.26 -6.76 9.91
CA ILE A 152 -11.35 -7.61 10.42
C ILE A 152 -12.56 -6.77 10.84
N GLN A 153 -12.35 -5.60 11.45
CA GLN A 153 -13.42 -4.68 11.78
C GLN A 153 -14.10 -4.10 10.54
N ALA A 154 -13.33 -3.74 9.52
CA ALA A 154 -13.86 -3.24 8.24
C ALA A 154 -14.70 -4.30 7.52
N LEU A 155 -14.23 -5.55 7.48
CA LEU A 155 -14.99 -6.68 6.93
C LEU A 155 -16.30 -6.91 7.70
N ARG A 156 -16.24 -6.88 9.04
CA ARG A 156 -17.43 -7.10 9.89
C ARG A 156 -18.49 -6.01 9.69
N ASN A 157 -18.05 -4.76 9.55
CA ASN A 157 -18.93 -3.59 9.52
C ASN A 157 -19.19 -3.07 8.09
N SER A 158 -18.63 -3.71 7.08
CA SER A 158 -18.67 -3.27 5.67
C SER A 158 -18.23 -1.81 5.47
N THR A 159 -17.15 -1.40 6.14
CA THR A 159 -16.57 -0.05 6.01
C THR A 159 -15.34 -0.07 5.10
N HIS A 160 -14.89 1.10 4.64
CA HIS A 160 -13.70 1.24 3.77
C HIS A 160 -13.81 0.53 2.41
N ILE A 161 -15.04 0.28 1.94
CA ILE A 161 -15.26 -0.30 0.61
C ILE A 161 -14.96 0.74 -0.46
N ILE A 162 -14.14 0.37 -1.44
CA ILE A 162 -13.90 1.17 -2.65
C ILE A 162 -14.72 0.61 -3.82
N ASN A 163 -15.36 1.50 -4.56
CA ASN A 163 -16.19 1.20 -5.72
C ASN A 163 -16.17 2.38 -6.71
N GLN A 164 -16.87 2.27 -7.83
CA GLN A 164 -16.89 3.30 -8.86
C GLN A 164 -17.28 4.70 -8.34
N ALA A 165 -18.20 4.77 -7.37
CA ALA A 165 -18.71 6.03 -6.87
C ALA A 165 -17.69 6.81 -6.01
N ASN A 166 -16.74 6.12 -5.36
CA ASN A 166 -15.78 6.75 -4.46
C ASN A 166 -14.30 6.56 -4.86
N LEU A 167 -14.00 5.75 -5.88
CA LEU A 167 -12.64 5.45 -6.30
C LEU A 167 -11.83 6.72 -6.61
N SER A 168 -12.40 7.66 -7.37
CA SER A 168 -11.72 8.92 -7.72
C SER A 168 -11.32 9.71 -6.47
N THR A 169 -12.24 9.85 -5.51
CA THR A 169 -11.98 10.54 -4.24
C THR A 169 -10.92 9.82 -3.40
N TYR A 170 -10.96 8.48 -3.36
CA TYR A 170 -9.97 7.66 -2.66
C TYR A 170 -8.57 7.89 -3.22
N LEU A 171 -8.40 7.77 -4.54
CA LEU A 171 -7.11 7.96 -5.21
C LEU A 171 -6.58 9.39 -5.06
N GLN A 172 -7.45 10.40 -5.21
CA GLN A 172 -7.08 11.81 -5.03
C GLN A 172 -6.67 12.13 -3.59
N THR A 173 -7.36 11.54 -2.60
CA THR A 173 -7.02 11.71 -1.18
C THR A 173 -5.64 11.15 -0.91
N MET A 174 -5.34 9.96 -1.42
CA MET A 174 -4.02 9.34 -1.30
C MET A 174 -2.94 10.20 -1.96
N GLU A 175 -3.13 10.64 -3.22
CA GLU A 175 -2.18 11.51 -3.92
C GLU A 175 -1.89 12.81 -3.17
N SER A 176 -2.95 13.45 -2.66
CA SER A 176 -2.82 14.68 -1.87
C SER A 176 -2.00 14.42 -0.60
N LYS A 177 -2.28 13.34 0.13
CA LYS A 177 -1.50 12.99 1.32
C LYS A 177 -0.04 12.72 1.01
N ILE A 178 0.25 12.01 -0.08
CA ILE A 178 1.63 11.73 -0.50
C ILE A 178 2.36 13.03 -0.82
N ALA A 179 1.74 13.92 -1.61
CA ALA A 179 2.36 15.17 -2.02
C ALA A 179 2.70 16.10 -0.84
N HIS A 180 1.91 16.04 0.24
CA HIS A 180 2.09 16.86 1.45
C HIS A 180 2.79 16.11 2.60
N TYR A 181 3.28 14.89 2.39
CA TYR A 181 3.97 14.13 3.42
C TYR A 181 5.36 14.74 3.69
N ASP A 182 5.61 15.14 4.94
CA ASP A 182 6.86 15.78 5.33
C ASP A 182 7.97 14.73 5.52
N VAL A 183 8.93 14.75 4.61
CA VAL A 183 10.10 13.84 4.62
C VAL A 183 11.28 14.43 5.39
N THR A 184 11.22 15.73 5.72
CA THR A 184 12.32 16.49 6.35
C THR A 184 12.83 15.86 7.65
N PRO A 185 11.99 15.32 8.55
CA PRO A 185 12.47 14.68 9.77
C PRO A 185 13.42 13.51 9.48
N PHE A 186 13.05 12.63 8.54
CA PHE A 186 13.83 11.45 8.20
C PHE A 186 15.18 11.82 7.57
N VAL A 187 15.19 12.77 6.63
CA VAL A 187 16.43 13.25 6.00
C VAL A 187 17.37 13.91 7.02
N THR A 188 16.80 14.66 7.97
CA THR A 188 17.57 15.30 9.06
C THR A 188 18.23 14.26 9.97
N MET A 189 17.50 13.21 10.36
CA MET A 189 18.01 12.15 11.23
C MET A 189 19.20 11.42 10.60
N LEU A 190 19.22 11.23 9.28
CA LEU A 190 20.32 10.53 8.59
C LEU A 190 21.59 11.38 8.37
N LYS A 191 21.54 12.69 8.65
CA LYS A 191 22.68 13.62 8.51
C LYS A 191 23.45 13.81 9.82
N GLN A 192 22.93 13.30 10.94
CA GLN A 192 23.57 13.32 12.26
C GLN A 192 24.54 12.15 12.39
#